data_AF-A0A2S0XKW5-F1
#
_entry.id   AF-A0A2S0XKW5-F1
#
_cell.length_a   1.000
_cell.length_b   1.000
_cell.length_c   1.000
_cell.angle_alpha   90.00
_cell.angle_beta   90.00
_cell.angle_gamma   90.00
#
_symmetry.space_group_name_H-M   'P 1'
#
loop_
_entity.id
_entity.type
_entity.pdbx_description
1 polymer ?
#
loop_
_entity_poly.entity_id
_entity_poly.type
_entity_poly.pdbx_seq_one_letter_code
_entity_poly.pdbx_strand_id
1 'polypeptide(L)' 'MIDDPDENQKMDIFRQIAQDATYTAHTLAERYGLSDGQARSLIKIHGPSREKLDRIVAAPPFP' A
#
# COMPACT_ATOMS: atom_id res chain seq x y z
N MET A 1 13.43 -31.84 -12.35
CA MET A 1 12.91 -30.56 -11.85
C MET A 1 11.45 -30.54 -12.23
N ILE A 2 10.56 -30.83 -11.29
CA ILE A 2 9.12 -30.65 -11.49
C ILE A 2 8.89 -29.17 -11.20
N ASP A 3 8.66 -28.39 -12.25
CA ASP A 3 8.17 -27.02 -12.14
C ASP A 3 6.69 -27.19 -11.79
N ASP A 4 6.36 -27.17 -10.50
CA ASP A 4 4.98 -27.29 -10.03
C ASP A 4 4.19 -26.04 -10.49
N PRO A 5 3.26 -26.16 -11.47
CA PRO A 5 2.52 -25.01 -11.99
C PRO A 5 1.65 -24.33 -10.91
N ASP A 6 1.39 -25.05 -9.81
CA ASP A 6 0.60 -24.62 -8.65
C ASP A 6 1.33 -23.57 -7.79
N GLU A 7 2.66 -23.64 -7.68
CA GLU A 7 3.44 -22.66 -6.90
C GLU A 7 3.49 -21.29 -7.59
N ASN A 8 3.68 -21.28 -8.92
CA ASN A 8 3.65 -20.04 -9.70
C ASN A 8 2.29 -19.35 -9.61
N GLN A 9 1.19 -20.12 -9.67
CA GLN A 9 -0.16 -19.58 -9.57
C GLN A 9 -0.45 -19.00 -8.17
N LYS A 10 0.02 -19.66 -7.10
CA LYS A 10 -0.05 -19.12 -5.73
C LYS A 10 0.76 -17.84 -5.59
N MET A 11 1.98 -17.77 -6.12
CA MET A 11 2.80 -16.57 -6.07
C MET A 11 2.15 -15.37 -6.77
N ASP A 12 1.47 -15.57 -7.89
CA ASP A 12 0.77 -14.48 -8.57
C ASP A 12 -0.43 -13.95 -7.76
N ILE A 13 -1.17 -14.83 -7.06
CA ILE A 13 -2.22 -14.42 -6.13
C ILE A 13 -1.64 -13.61 -4.97
N PHE A 14 -0.53 -14.05 -4.36
CA PHE A 14 0.14 -13.29 -3.31
C PHE A 14 0.63 -11.92 -3.80
N ARG A 15 1.13 -11.82 -5.04
CA ARG A 15 1.54 -10.54 -5.63
C ARG A 15 0.35 -9.62 -5.87
N GLN A 16 -0.77 -10.14 -6.38
CA GLN A 16 -1.99 -9.35 -6.57
C GLN A 16 -2.54 -8.83 -5.23
N ILE A 17 -2.60 -9.70 -4.21
CA ILE A 17 -3.01 -9.29 -2.85
C ILE A 17 -2.05 -8.24 -2.28
N ALA A 18 -0.73 -8.40 -2.49
CA ALA A 18 0.26 -7.43 -2.05
C ALA A 18 0.13 -6.07 -2.77
N GLN A 19 -0.24 -6.08 -4.06
CA GLN A 19 -0.52 -4.85 -4.82
C GLN A 19 -1.76 -4.14 -4.27
N ASP A 20 -2.84 -4.87 -3.99
CA ASP A 20 -4.05 -4.31 -3.36
C ASP A 20 -3.85 -3.91 -1.88
N ALA A 21 -2.81 -4.42 -1.23
CA ALA A 21 -2.44 -4.04 0.13
C ALA A 21 -1.55 -2.79 0.21
N THR A 22 -1.17 -2.20 -0.93
CA THR A 22 -0.28 -1.01 -0.95
C THR A 22 -0.90 0.20 -1.63
N TYR A 23 -0.53 1.39 -1.16
CA TYR A 23 -0.80 2.64 -1.84
C TYR A 23 0.35 3.03 -2.75
N THR A 24 -0.03 3.53 -3.93
CA THR A 24 0.81 4.45 -4.69
C THR A 24 0.63 5.87 -4.14
N ALA A 25 1.58 6.77 -4.39
CA ALA A 25 1.45 8.17 -3.96
C ALA A 25 0.16 8.82 -4.51
N HIS A 26 -0.18 8.52 -5.76
CA HIS A 26 -1.40 9.00 -6.40
C HIS A 26 -2.67 8.52 -5.69
N THR A 27 -2.78 7.21 -5.43
CA THR A 27 -3.97 6.63 -4.77
C THR A 27 -4.13 7.08 -3.32
N LEU A 28 -3.03 7.26 -2.59
CA LEU A 28 -3.06 7.83 -1.24
C LEU A 28 -3.50 9.30 -1.26
N ALA A 29 -2.96 10.08 -2.20
CA ALA A 29 -3.30 11.49 -2.38
C ALA A 29 -4.79 11.68 -2.71
N GLU A 30 -5.29 10.91 -3.68
CA GLU A 30 -6.70 10.94 -4.08
C GLU A 30 -7.63 10.55 -2.93
N ARG A 31 -7.31 9.46 -2.21
CA ARG A 31 -8.18 8.95 -1.13
C ARG A 31 -8.31 9.90 0.05
N TYR A 32 -7.23 10.59 0.41
CA TYR A 32 -7.16 11.43 1.61
C TYR A 32 -7.11 12.94 1.32
N GLY A 33 -7.27 13.34 0.06
CA GLY A 33 -7.19 14.75 -0.34
C GLY A 33 -5.83 15.39 -0.07
N LEU A 34 -4.75 14.61 -0.09
CA LEU A 34 -3.40 15.09 0.15
C LEU A 34 -2.77 15.61 -1.14
N SER A 35 -1.79 16.50 -1.04
CA SER A 35 -0.91 16.79 -2.18
C SER A 35 -0.01 15.59 -2.52
N ASP A 36 0.42 15.50 -3.78
CA ASP A 36 1.30 14.41 -4.25
C ASP A 36 2.61 14.35 -3.44
N GLY A 37 3.14 15.51 -3.03
CA GLY A 37 4.33 15.63 -2.18
C GLY A 37 4.12 15.11 -0.76
N GLN A 38 2.96 15.39 -0.15
CA GLN A 38 2.61 14.85 1.16
C GLN A 38 2.45 13.32 1.10
N ALA A 39 1.74 12.81 0.09
CA ALA A 39 1.54 11.37 -0.08
C ALA A 39 2.88 10.62 -0.29
N ARG A 40 3.77 11.16 -1.14
CA ARG A 40 5.13 10.61 -1.31
C ARG A 40 5.92 10.61 -0.02
N SER A 41 5.81 11.66 0.78
CA SER A 41 6.52 11.78 2.05
C SER A 41 6.02 10.75 3.07
N LEU A 42 4.70 10.57 3.18
CA LEU A 42 4.10 9.54 4.05
C LEU A 42 4.54 8.13 3.66
N ILE A 43 4.50 7.81 2.36
CA ILE A 43 4.97 6.50 1.86
C ILE A 43 6.47 6.31 2.16
N LYS A 44 7.28 7.35 1.99
CA LYS A 44 8.72 7.29 2.27
C LYS A 44 9.02 7.05 3.75
N ILE A 45 8.26 7.66 4.66
CA ILE A 45 8.48 7.56 6.11
C ILE A 45 7.91 6.25 6.67
N HIS A 46 6.68 5.89 6.28
CA HIS A 46 5.95 4.80 6.92
C HIS A 46 5.89 3.52 6.10
N GLY A 47 6.26 3.58 4.82
CA GLY A 47 6.10 2.51 3.83
C GLY A 47 4.77 2.62 3.09
N PRO A 48 4.61 1.87 1.98
CA PRO A 48 3.43 1.95 1.12
C PRO A 48 2.23 1.13 1.63
N SER A 49 2.29 0.49 2.79
CA SER A 49 1.20 -0.36 3.29
C SER A 49 -0.08 0.46 3.54
N ARG A 50 -1.20 0.03 2.93
CA ARG A 50 -2.50 0.71 3.08
C ARG A 50 -2.95 0.75 4.53
N GLU A 51 -2.95 -0.39 5.21
CA GLU A 51 -3.38 -0.49 6.61
C GLU A 51 -2.63 0.49 7.53
N LYS A 52 -1.31 0.59 7.34
CA LYS A 52 -0.47 1.47 8.15
C LYS A 52 -0.72 2.94 7.84
N LEU A 53 -0.80 3.30 6.56
CA LEU A 53 -1.05 4.66 6.12
C LEU A 53 -2.46 5.13 6.50
N ASP A 54 -3.47 4.26 6.37
CA ASP A 54 -4.85 4.53 6.78
C ASP A 54 -4.91 4.89 8.27
N ARG A 55 -4.22 4.13 9.13
CA ARG A 55 -4.14 4.42 10.56
C ARG A 55 -3.48 5.77 10.87
N ILE A 56 -2.43 6.12 10.13
CA ILE A 56 -1.68 7.36 10.34
C ILE A 56 -2.51 8.56 9.91
N VAL A 57 -3.13 8.49 8.73
CA VAL A 57 -3.90 9.62 8.19
C VAL A 57 -5.26 9.76 8.89
N ALA A 58 -5.87 8.66 9.34
CA ALA A 58 -7.10 8.70 10.13
C ALA A 58 -6.88 9.02 11.62
N ALA A 59 -5.63 9.11 12.08
CA ALA A 59 -5.35 9.49 13.47
C ALA A 59 -5.79 10.95 13.69
N PRO A 60 -6.57 11.24 14.74
CA PRO A 60 -6.97 12.60 15.05
C PRO A 60 -5.75 13.47 15.34
N PRO A 61 -5.76 14.77 14.96
CA PRO A 61 -4.66 15.69 15.22
C PRO A 61 -4.65 16.08 16.71
N PHE A 62 -4.19 15.17 17.56
CA PHE A 62 -4.05 15.28 19.03
C PHE A 62 -5.37 15.60 19.80
N PRO A 63 -5.52 15.11 21.05
CA PRO A 63 -6.62 15.49 21.94
C PRO A 63 -6.48 16.90 22.50
#